data_AF-B7FYJ0-F1
#
_entry.id   AF-B7FYJ0-F1
#
_cell.length_a   1.000
_cell.length_b   1.000
_cell.length_c   1.000
_cell.angle_alpha   90.00
_cell.angle_beta   90.00
_cell.angle_gamma   90.00
#
_symmetry.space_group_name_H-M   'P 1'
#
loop_
_entity.id
_entity.type
_entity.pdbx_description
1 polymer ?
#
loop_
_entity_poly.entity_id
_entity_poly.type
_entity_poly.pdbx_seq_one_letter_code
_entity_poly.pdbx_strand_id
1 'polypeptide(L)'
;MEAHNVFTSFQGLTMLVSQQQKILSGLIDTYCRMSGMAGPLEQEQIDAIISKEPAERNGSYVITHNQVRSCLDGLGMWMIETVEESASDEEKLSCLLASIGNLFVVAANGIANIAIVRSGNKSQAAELPPELPYELAASNMRDFVKTIQKHRTRLQRKFSDEEIDQLSREFSIFLRAY
;
A
#
# COMPACT_ATOMS: atom_id res chain seq x y z
N MET A 1 -1.66 13.45 -11.45
CA MET A 1 -2.43 12.86 -12.58
C MET A 1 -2.38 11.33 -12.54
N GLU A 2 -1.20 10.71 -12.37
CA GLU A 2 -1.06 9.24 -12.24
C GLU A 2 -1.81 8.63 -11.05
N ALA A 3 -1.71 9.21 -9.85
CA ALA A 3 -2.44 8.69 -8.68
C ALA A 3 -3.97 8.69 -8.90
N HIS A 4 -4.50 9.71 -9.57
CA HIS A 4 -5.91 9.77 -9.96
C HIS A 4 -6.25 8.69 -10.98
N ASN A 5 -5.48 8.58 -12.07
CA ASN A 5 -5.68 7.54 -13.09
C ASN A 5 -5.61 6.12 -12.51
N VAL A 6 -4.70 5.89 -11.57
CA VAL A 6 -4.58 4.64 -10.83
C VAL A 6 -5.83 4.40 -9.98
N PHE A 7 -6.30 5.40 -9.23
CA PHE A 7 -7.55 5.30 -8.47
C PHE A 7 -8.78 5.06 -9.37
N THR A 8 -8.86 5.73 -10.52
CA THR A 8 -9.94 5.53 -11.50
C THR A 8 -9.87 4.14 -12.12
N SER A 9 -8.66 3.59 -12.34
CA SER A 9 -8.49 2.20 -12.80
C SER A 9 -8.96 1.19 -11.73
N PHE A 10 -8.78 1.49 -10.44
CA PHE A 10 -9.33 0.69 -9.34
C PHE A 10 -10.87 0.78 -9.24
N GLN A 11 -11.48 1.88 -9.69
CA GLN A 11 -12.93 2.06 -9.71
C GLN A 11 -13.61 1.32 -10.87
N GLY A 12 -12.84 0.75 -11.81
CA GLY A 12 -13.37 -0.13 -12.83
C GLY A 12 -13.93 -1.41 -12.21
N LEU A 13 -15.25 -1.59 -12.31
CA LEU A 13 -16.01 -2.79 -11.91
C LEU A 13 -15.56 -4.07 -12.65
N THR A 14 -14.35 -4.18 -13.21
CA THR A 14 -13.91 -5.31 -14.03
C THR A 14 -12.47 -5.74 -13.78
N MET A 15 -11.77 -5.09 -12.83
CA MET A 15 -10.34 -5.32 -12.61
C MET A 15 -10.05 -6.43 -11.59
N LEU A 16 -9.41 -7.52 -12.04
CA LEU A 16 -9.09 -8.69 -11.21
C LEU A 16 -8.18 -8.29 -10.04
N VAL A 17 -8.30 -8.96 -8.89
CA VAL A 17 -7.45 -8.70 -7.70
C VAL A 17 -5.95 -8.83 -8.03
N SER A 18 -5.58 -9.75 -8.91
CA SER A 18 -4.19 -9.91 -9.41
C SER A 18 -3.70 -8.72 -10.25
N GLN A 19 -4.60 -8.09 -11.03
CA GLN A 19 -4.30 -6.86 -11.77
C GLN A 19 -4.21 -5.67 -10.82
N GLN A 20 -5.08 -5.61 -9.82
CA GLN A 20 -5.02 -4.60 -8.76
C GLN A 20 -3.68 -4.61 -8.03
N GLN A 21 -3.17 -5.80 -7.71
CA GLN A 21 -1.86 -5.97 -7.11
C GLN A 21 -0.74 -5.40 -8.00
N LYS A 22 -0.73 -5.74 -9.30
CA LYS A 22 0.30 -5.23 -10.24
C LYS A 22 0.28 -3.71 -10.34
N ILE A 23 -0.91 -3.10 -10.32
CA ILE A 23 -1.05 -1.65 -10.33
C ILE A 23 -0.56 -1.01 -9.03
N LEU A 24 -0.87 -1.59 -7.87
CA LEU A 24 -0.35 -1.08 -6.58
C LEU A 24 1.17 -1.21 -6.48
N SER A 25 1.74 -2.32 -6.97
CA SER A 25 3.19 -2.48 -7.07
C SER A 25 3.82 -1.44 -7.99
N GLY A 26 3.24 -1.18 -9.16
CA GLY A 26 3.72 -0.11 -10.05
C GLY A 26 3.58 1.29 -9.45
N LEU A 27 2.53 1.53 -8.66
CA LEU A 27 2.33 2.79 -7.96
C LEU A 27 3.42 3.03 -6.93
N ILE A 28 3.80 2.01 -6.13
CA ILE A 28 4.85 2.18 -5.13
C ILE A 28 6.22 2.40 -5.75
N ASP A 29 6.55 1.70 -6.85
CA ASP A 29 7.80 1.90 -7.58
C ASP A 29 7.87 3.33 -8.14
N THR A 30 6.76 3.81 -8.69
CA THR A 30 6.65 5.18 -9.21
C THR A 30 6.78 6.21 -8.10
N TYR A 31 6.13 5.96 -6.96
CA TYR A 31 6.18 6.84 -5.80
C TYR A 31 7.60 6.94 -5.22
N CYS A 32 8.30 5.80 -5.08
CA CYS A 32 9.69 5.79 -4.64
C CYS A 32 10.60 6.55 -5.61
N ARG A 33 10.43 6.32 -6.92
CA ARG A 33 11.19 7.05 -7.94
C ARG A 33 10.95 8.56 -7.93
N MET A 34 9.70 9.01 -7.76
CA MET A 34 9.36 10.43 -7.74
C MET A 34 9.88 11.16 -6.50
N SER A 35 9.87 10.48 -5.34
CA SER A 35 10.36 11.03 -4.07
C SER A 35 11.87 10.85 -3.87
N GLY A 36 12.51 9.99 -4.65
CA GLY A 36 13.91 9.60 -4.48
C GLY A 36 14.14 8.64 -3.30
N MET A 37 13.09 8.13 -2.65
CA MET A 37 13.22 7.21 -1.52
C MET A 37 13.75 5.84 -1.95
N ALA A 38 14.34 5.12 -1.01
CA ALA A 38 14.76 3.74 -1.18
C ALA A 38 13.82 2.78 -0.45
N GLY A 39 13.46 1.68 -1.12
CA GLY A 39 12.62 0.64 -0.55
C GLY A 39 11.98 -0.25 -1.63
N PRO A 40 11.53 -1.46 -1.27
CA PRO A 40 11.68 -2.09 0.03
C PRO A 40 13.13 -2.57 0.29
N LEU A 41 13.68 -2.26 1.47
CA LEU A 41 15.02 -2.62 1.92
C LEU A 41 14.97 -3.53 3.16
N GLU A 42 16.05 -4.29 3.37
CA GLU A 42 16.28 -5.05 4.60
C GLU A 42 16.76 -4.12 5.73
N GLN A 43 16.55 -4.53 6.97
CA GLN A 43 16.85 -3.73 8.17
C GLN A 43 18.32 -3.26 8.20
N GLU A 44 19.25 -4.13 7.83
CA GLU A 44 20.69 -3.84 7.78
C GLU A 44 21.02 -2.72 6.78
N GLN A 45 20.32 -2.67 5.65
CA GLN A 45 20.50 -1.63 4.63
C GLN A 45 19.94 -0.28 5.11
N ILE A 46 18.81 -0.31 5.81
CA ILE A 46 18.21 0.89 6.41
C ILE A 46 19.15 1.48 7.46
N ASP A 47 19.69 0.65 8.35
CA ASP A 47 20.61 1.11 9.41
C ASP A 47 21.93 1.65 8.82
N ALA A 48 22.40 1.08 7.70
CA ALA A 48 23.56 1.59 6.97
C ALA A 48 23.34 2.96 6.30
N ILE A 49 22.09 3.34 6.01
CA ILE A 49 21.74 4.66 5.47
C ILE A 49 21.62 5.68 6.60
N ILE A 50 20.87 5.33 7.66
CA ILE A 50 20.63 6.21 8.81
C ILE A 50 21.93 6.55 9.56
N SER A 51 22.89 5.64 9.57
CA SER A 51 24.21 5.89 10.17
C SER A 51 25.07 6.90 9.39
N LYS A 52 24.76 7.17 8.12
CA LYS A 52 25.55 8.08 7.26
C LYS A 52 24.97 9.48 7.20
N GLU A 53 23.64 9.61 7.20
CA GLU A 53 22.98 10.90 7.07
C GLU A 53 21.58 10.90 7.73
N PRO A 54 21.06 12.08 8.13
CA PRO A 54 19.71 12.20 8.66
C PRO A 54 18.66 11.67 7.68
N ALA A 55 17.81 10.77 8.16
CA ALA A 55 16.82 10.09 7.34
C ALA A 55 15.60 9.66 8.17
N GLU A 56 14.45 9.63 7.50
CA GLU A 56 13.19 9.12 8.06
C GLU A 56 12.95 7.72 7.53
N ARG A 57 12.37 6.84 8.36
CA ARG A 57 12.06 5.45 7.98
C ARG A 57 10.67 5.03 8.44
N ASN A 58 10.04 4.16 7.66
CA ASN A 58 8.82 3.47 8.06
C ASN A 58 8.71 2.12 7.33
N GLY A 59 8.63 1.03 8.09
CA GLY A 59 8.68 -0.31 7.53
C GLY A 59 9.99 -0.54 6.75
N SER A 60 9.88 -1.03 5.52
CA SER A 60 11.00 -1.30 4.62
C SER A 60 11.43 -0.10 3.77
N TYR A 61 10.96 1.11 4.08
CA TYR A 61 11.23 2.32 3.28
C TYR A 61 11.99 3.37 4.08
N VAL A 62 12.92 4.06 3.41
CA VAL A 62 13.75 5.11 3.99
C VAL A 62 13.92 6.26 3.00
N ILE A 63 13.93 7.48 3.50
CA ILE A 63 14.24 8.70 2.73
C ILE A 63 15.16 9.60 3.52
N THR A 64 16.20 10.11 2.88
CA THR A 64 17.18 11.01 3.51
C THR A 64 16.71 12.45 3.41
N HIS A 65 17.15 13.31 4.34
CA HIS A 65 16.78 14.73 4.31
C HIS A 65 17.28 15.42 3.03
N ASN A 66 18.40 14.97 2.46
CA ASN A 66 18.90 15.43 1.16
C ASN A 66 17.98 15.05 -0.01
N GLN A 67 17.43 13.83 0.00
CA GLN A 67 16.44 13.40 -0.98
C GLN A 67 15.14 14.19 -0.86
N VAL A 68 14.68 14.44 0.37
CA VAL A 68 13.52 15.31 0.64
C VAL A 68 13.76 16.70 0.06
N ARG A 69 14.92 17.31 0.34
CA ARG A 69 15.28 18.62 -0.20
C ARG A 69 15.30 18.64 -1.73
N SER A 70 15.92 17.66 -2.36
CA SER A 70 15.95 17.53 -3.82
C SER A 70 14.54 17.41 -4.43
N CYS A 71 13.64 16.70 -3.74
CA CYS A 71 12.25 16.62 -4.15
C CYS A 71 11.52 17.97 -4.03
N LEU A 72 11.80 18.75 -2.98
CA LEU A 72 11.23 20.07 -2.76
C LEU A 72 11.72 21.11 -3.78
N ASP A 73 13.01 21.07 -4.12
CA ASP A 73 13.60 21.93 -5.14
C ASP A 73 12.91 21.75 -6.50
N GLY A 74 12.46 20.53 -6.80
CA GLY A 74 11.68 20.19 -7.99
C GLY A 74 10.26 20.79 -8.03
N LEU A 75 9.74 21.36 -6.92
CA LEU A 75 8.39 21.95 -6.85
C LEU A 75 8.35 23.42 -7.32
N GLY A 76 9.52 24.04 -7.54
CA GLY A 76 9.65 25.38 -8.11
C GLY A 76 10.28 26.40 -7.18
N MET A 77 10.54 27.59 -7.74
CA MET A 77 11.30 28.68 -7.13
C MET A 77 10.80 29.08 -5.73
N TRP A 78 9.47 29.13 -5.53
CA TRP A 78 8.88 29.48 -4.23
C TRP A 78 9.29 28.53 -3.09
N MET A 79 9.46 27.24 -3.39
CA MET A 79 9.84 26.25 -2.38
C MET A 79 11.33 26.35 -2.07
N ILE A 80 12.15 26.60 -3.09
CA ILE A 80 13.59 26.86 -2.93
C ILE A 80 13.79 28.07 -2.01
N GLU A 81 13.11 29.19 -2.30
CA GLU A 81 13.15 30.40 -1.46
C GLU A 81 12.69 30.12 -0.03
N THR A 82 11.60 29.36 0.15
CA THR A 82 11.08 29.00 1.49
C THR A 82 12.10 28.15 2.29
N VAL A 83 12.77 27.21 1.62
CA VAL A 83 13.81 26.36 2.22
C VAL A 83 15.07 27.18 2.55
N GLU A 84 15.47 28.09 1.67
CA GLU A 84 16.60 29.00 1.88
C GLU A 84 16.36 30.00 3.01
N GLU A 85 15.17 30.59 3.10
CA GLU A 85 14.77 31.46 4.22
C GLU A 85 14.81 30.71 5.55
N SER A 86 14.38 29.45 5.53
CA SER A 86 14.40 28.56 6.70
C SER A 86 15.80 28.06 7.05
N ALA A 87 16.78 28.15 6.13
CA ALA A 87 18.16 27.72 6.39
C ALA A 87 18.87 28.58 7.45
N SER A 88 18.33 29.77 7.73
CA SER A 88 18.75 30.64 8.84
C SER A 88 18.54 29.98 10.21
N ASP A 89 17.61 29.01 10.29
CA ASP A 89 17.24 28.27 11.50
C ASP A 89 17.36 26.77 11.21
N GLU A 90 18.55 26.24 11.47
CA GLU A 90 18.92 24.85 11.15
C GLU A 90 18.01 23.83 11.85
N GLU A 91 17.54 24.12 13.07
CA GLU A 91 16.65 23.24 13.82
C GLU A 91 15.26 23.20 13.18
N LYS A 92 14.73 24.36 12.77
CA LYS A 92 13.46 24.46 12.07
C LYS A 92 13.51 23.80 10.69
N LEU A 93 14.59 23.99 9.94
CA LEU A 93 14.78 23.34 8.64
C LEU A 93 14.86 21.82 8.80
N SER A 94 15.61 21.32 9.79
CA SER A 94 15.69 19.89 10.10
C SER A 94 14.32 19.31 10.46
N CYS A 95 13.54 19.99 11.31
CA CYS A 95 12.18 19.58 11.65
C CYS A 95 11.23 19.53 10.45
N LEU A 96 11.34 20.51 9.54
CA LEU A 96 10.56 20.54 8.31
C LEU A 96 10.89 19.34 7.41
N LEU A 97 12.18 19.10 7.15
CA LEU A 97 12.63 17.97 6.33
C LEU A 97 12.25 16.63 6.95
N ALA A 98 12.37 16.48 8.27
CA ALA A 98 11.93 15.30 9.00
C ALA A 98 10.41 15.08 8.90
N SER A 99 9.61 16.14 8.98
CA SER A 99 8.15 16.04 8.88
C SER A 99 7.71 15.60 7.48
N ILE A 100 8.33 16.17 6.45
CA ILE A 100 8.04 15.83 5.05
C ILE A 100 8.55 14.42 4.71
N GLY A 101 9.77 14.08 5.17
CA GLY A 101 10.32 12.74 5.03
C GLY A 101 9.42 11.68 5.65
N ASN A 102 8.92 11.92 6.87
CA ASN A 102 7.95 11.03 7.53
C ASN A 102 6.68 10.85 6.72
N LEU A 103 6.13 11.94 6.15
CA LEU A 103 4.95 11.86 5.29
C LEU A 103 5.20 10.95 4.07
N PHE A 104 6.37 11.04 3.44
CA PHE A 104 6.73 10.17 2.31
C PHE A 104 6.84 8.70 2.71
N VAL A 105 7.60 8.36 3.76
CA VAL A 105 7.78 6.95 4.15
C VAL A 105 6.50 6.32 4.71
N VAL A 106 5.66 7.09 5.42
CA VAL A 106 4.35 6.62 5.89
C VAL A 106 3.43 6.31 4.70
N ALA A 107 3.40 7.17 3.69
CA ALA A 107 2.58 6.95 2.50
C ALA A 107 3.04 5.71 1.72
N ALA A 108 4.35 5.54 1.51
CA ALA A 108 4.90 4.35 0.84
C ALA A 108 4.55 3.07 1.61
N ASN A 109 4.78 3.05 2.93
CA ASN A 109 4.43 1.89 3.74
C ASN A 109 2.91 1.61 3.73
N GLY A 110 2.07 2.65 3.71
CA GLY A 110 0.62 2.51 3.57
C GLY A 110 0.23 1.85 2.24
N ILE A 111 0.78 2.30 1.12
CA ILE A 111 0.54 1.69 -0.21
C ILE A 111 1.01 0.23 -0.22
N ALA A 112 2.18 -0.05 0.35
CA ALA A 112 2.72 -1.41 0.45
C ALA A 112 1.79 -2.33 1.26
N ASN A 113 1.31 -1.87 2.41
CA ASN A 113 0.41 -2.64 3.26
C ASN A 113 -0.91 -2.96 2.56
N ILE A 114 -1.47 -2.02 1.79
CA ILE A 114 -2.67 -2.28 0.96
C ILE A 114 -2.38 -3.37 -0.08
N ALA A 115 -1.20 -3.33 -0.72
CA ALA A 115 -0.79 -4.35 -1.69
C ALA A 115 -0.62 -5.74 -1.02
N ILE A 116 -0.04 -5.80 0.18
CA ILE A 116 0.16 -7.03 0.95
C ILE A 116 -1.18 -7.64 1.38
N VAL A 117 -2.08 -6.85 1.97
CA VAL A 117 -3.41 -7.31 2.41
C VAL A 117 -4.19 -7.87 1.22
N ARG A 118 -4.12 -7.22 0.06
CA ARG A 118 -4.77 -7.71 -1.16
C ARG A 118 -4.09 -8.92 -1.79
N SER A 119 -2.81 -9.17 -1.50
CA SER A 119 -2.08 -10.31 -2.05
C SER A 119 -2.40 -11.64 -1.36
N GLY A 120 -2.92 -11.60 -0.13
CA GLY A 120 -3.11 -12.80 0.69
C GLY A 120 -1.80 -13.57 0.90
N ASN A 121 -1.80 -14.55 1.81
CA ASN A 121 -0.62 -15.40 1.98
C ASN A 121 -0.34 -16.17 0.67
N LYS A 122 0.67 -15.74 -0.10
CA LYS A 122 1.09 -16.29 -1.41
C LYS A 122 1.35 -17.81 -1.43
N SER A 123 1.39 -18.45 -0.27
CA SER A 123 1.46 -19.92 -0.14
C SER A 123 0.19 -20.66 -0.59
N GLN A 124 -0.94 -19.99 -0.83
CA GLN A 124 -2.17 -20.62 -1.35
C GLN A 124 -2.71 -19.99 -2.63
N ALA A 125 -1.86 -19.29 -3.40
CA ALA A 125 -2.18 -18.82 -4.75
C ALA A 125 -2.30 -19.95 -5.79
N ALA A 126 -2.51 -21.19 -5.35
CA ALA A 126 -3.13 -22.22 -6.17
C ALA A 126 -4.62 -21.90 -6.28
N GLU A 127 -4.95 -21.21 -7.37
CA GLU A 127 -6.28 -21.14 -7.97
C GLU A 127 -7.39 -20.74 -6.99
N LEU A 128 -7.35 -19.48 -6.52
CA LEU A 128 -8.62 -18.83 -6.21
C LEU A 128 -9.22 -18.39 -7.57
N PRO A 129 -10.47 -18.77 -7.88
CA PRO A 129 -11.11 -18.30 -9.10
C PRO A 129 -11.08 -16.77 -9.10
N PRO A 130 -10.74 -16.13 -10.23
CA PRO A 130 -10.61 -14.70 -10.32
C PRO A 130 -12.00 -14.06 -10.32
N GLU A 131 -12.65 -14.02 -9.16
CA GLU A 131 -13.96 -13.37 -9.01
C GLU A 131 -13.76 -11.90 -8.68
N LEU A 132 -14.38 -11.06 -9.49
CA LEU A 132 -14.42 -9.61 -9.30
C LEU A 132 -15.37 -9.26 -8.15
N PRO A 133 -15.18 -8.15 -7.42
CA PRO A 133 -16.09 -7.75 -6.35
C PRO A 133 -17.57 -7.67 -6.77
N TYR A 134 -17.85 -7.30 -8.03
CA TYR A 134 -19.21 -7.33 -8.57
C TYR A 134 -19.71 -8.74 -8.90
N GLU A 135 -18.82 -9.68 -9.24
CA GLU A 135 -19.19 -11.09 -9.49
C GLU A 135 -19.50 -11.79 -8.18
N LEU A 136 -18.76 -11.43 -7.13
CA LEU A 136 -19.03 -11.84 -5.77
C LEU A 136 -20.35 -11.22 -5.26
N ALA A 137 -20.65 -9.96 -5.60
CA ALA A 137 -21.93 -9.32 -5.29
C ALA A 137 -23.10 -9.84 -6.14
N ALA A 138 -22.83 -10.28 -7.37
CA ALA A 138 -23.81 -10.94 -8.25
C ALA A 138 -24.06 -12.41 -7.85
N SER A 139 -23.19 -12.99 -7.02
CA SER A 139 -23.35 -14.34 -6.50
C SER A 139 -24.42 -14.38 -5.43
N ASN A 140 -25.34 -15.34 -5.52
CA ASN A 140 -26.34 -15.53 -4.48
C ASN A 140 -25.74 -16.30 -3.29
N MET A 141 -26.35 -16.12 -2.10
CA MET A 141 -25.93 -16.77 -0.85
C MET A 141 -25.76 -18.29 -0.98
N ARG A 142 -26.59 -18.95 -1.80
CA ARG A 142 -26.54 -20.40 -1.97
C ARG A 142 -25.26 -20.84 -2.69
N ASP A 143 -24.86 -20.10 -3.71
CA ASP A 143 -23.65 -20.42 -4.47
C ASP A 143 -22.38 -20.07 -3.70
N PHE A 144 -22.40 -18.98 -2.92
CA PHE A 144 -21.32 -18.66 -1.97
C PHE A 144 -21.12 -19.76 -0.91
N VAL A 145 -22.22 -20.23 -0.28
CA VAL A 145 -22.15 -21.31 0.71
C VAL A 145 -21.62 -22.61 0.08
N LYS A 146 -22.00 -22.94 -1.15
CA LYS A 146 -21.44 -24.09 -1.87
C LYS A 146 -19.94 -23.94 -2.11
N THR A 147 -19.47 -22.75 -2.45
CA THR A 147 -18.04 -22.47 -2.64
C THR A 147 -17.28 -22.61 -1.32
N ILE A 148 -17.81 -22.08 -0.21
CA ILE A 148 -17.23 -22.30 1.13
C ILE A 148 -17.17 -23.78 1.46
N GLN A 149 -18.26 -24.52 1.24
CA GLN A 149 -18.31 -25.96 1.50
C GLN A 149 -17.30 -26.73 0.67
N LYS A 150 -17.16 -26.41 -0.62
CA LYS A 150 -16.17 -26.99 -1.53
C LYS A 150 -14.73 -26.77 -1.04
N HIS A 151 -14.47 -25.66 -0.35
CA HIS A 151 -13.15 -25.31 0.18
C HIS A 151 -13.00 -25.50 1.70
N ARG A 152 -13.99 -26.09 2.38
CA ARG A 152 -14.05 -26.18 3.85
C ARG A 152 -12.80 -26.82 4.45
N THR A 153 -12.33 -27.93 3.89
CA THR A 153 -11.12 -28.63 4.35
C THR A 153 -9.85 -27.78 4.21
N ARG A 154 -9.79 -26.87 3.22
CA ARG A 154 -8.67 -25.91 3.09
C ARG A 154 -8.78 -24.79 4.12
N LEU A 155 -10.00 -24.28 4.33
CA LEU A 155 -10.27 -23.18 5.28
C LEU A 155 -10.00 -23.60 6.73
N GLN A 156 -10.38 -24.82 7.10
CA GLN A 156 -10.16 -25.40 8.44
C GLN A 156 -8.67 -25.53 8.83
N ARG A 157 -7.73 -25.35 7.88
CA ARG A 157 -6.30 -25.29 8.20
C ARG A 157 -5.88 -23.99 8.89
N LYS A 158 -6.73 -22.94 8.82
CA LYS A 158 -6.42 -21.60 9.34
C LYS A 158 -7.54 -21.00 10.19
N PHE A 159 -8.78 -21.44 10.00
CA PHE A 159 -9.96 -20.85 10.64
C PHE A 159 -10.74 -21.92 11.42
N SER A 160 -11.33 -21.54 12.55
CA SER A 160 -12.26 -22.39 13.29
C SER A 160 -13.57 -22.59 12.51
N ASP A 161 -14.36 -23.60 12.89
CA ASP A 161 -15.68 -23.80 12.28
C ASP A 161 -16.60 -22.59 12.53
N GLU A 162 -16.50 -21.92 13.68
CA GLU A 162 -17.25 -20.68 13.92
C GLU A 162 -16.80 -19.53 13.00
N GLU A 163 -15.50 -19.38 12.77
CA GLU A 163 -14.94 -18.35 11.87
C GLU A 163 -15.34 -18.61 10.41
N ILE A 164 -15.41 -19.88 10.00
CA ILE A 164 -15.88 -20.26 8.65
C ILE A 164 -17.37 -19.97 8.49
N ASP A 165 -18.18 -20.26 9.50
CA ASP A 165 -19.61 -19.97 9.47
C ASP A 165 -19.88 -18.45 9.54
N GLN A 166 -18.99 -17.68 10.17
CA GLN A 166 -19.03 -16.23 10.21
C GLN A 166 -18.87 -15.60 8.81
N LEU A 167 -18.11 -16.22 7.90
CA LEU A 167 -17.98 -15.76 6.51
C LEU A 167 -19.32 -15.63 5.79
N SER A 168 -20.30 -16.50 6.10
CA SER A 168 -21.64 -16.42 5.51
C SER A 168 -22.44 -15.22 6.02
N ARG A 169 -22.21 -14.82 7.28
CA ARG A 169 -22.81 -13.61 7.86
C ARG A 169 -22.18 -12.36 7.29
N GLU A 170 -20.86 -12.35 7.17
CA GLU A 170 -20.12 -11.25 6.54
C GLU A 170 -20.51 -11.07 5.08
N PHE A 171 -20.67 -12.17 4.33
CA PHE A 171 -21.17 -12.11 2.96
C PHE A 171 -22.60 -11.57 2.88
N SER A 172 -23.46 -11.91 3.84
CA SER A 172 -24.82 -11.34 3.93
C SER A 172 -24.81 -9.83 4.16
N ILE A 173 -23.86 -9.33 4.96
CA ILE A 173 -23.67 -7.90 5.22
C ILE A 173 -23.11 -7.22 3.97
N PHE A 174 -22.14 -7.84 3.31
CA PHE A 174 -21.56 -7.37 2.05
C PHE A 174 -22.62 -7.18 0.97
N LEU A 175 -23.50 -8.17 0.76
CA LEU A 175 -24.61 -8.08 -0.21
C LEU A 175 -25.65 -7.01 0.11
N ARG A 176 -25.74 -6.51 1.35
CA ARG A 176 -26.63 -5.41 1.72
C ARG A 176 -26.00 -4.04 1.54
N ALA A 177 -24.67 -3.99 1.47
CA ALA A 177 -23.90 -2.77 1.30
C ALA A 177 -23.64 -2.45 -0.19
N TYR A 178 -23.89 -3.41 -1.08
CA TYR A 178 -23.92 -3.29 -2.54
C TYR A 178 -25.35 -3.24 -3.05
#